data_AF-A0A508BM70-F1
#
_entry.id   AF-A0A508BM70-F1
#
_cell.length_a   1.000
_cell.length_b   1.000
_cell.length_c   1.000
_cell.angle_alpha   90.00
_cell.angle_beta   90.00
_cell.angle_gamma   90.00
#
_symmetry.space_group_name_H-M   'P 1'
#
loop_
_entity.id
_entity.type
_entity.pdbx_description
1 polymer ?
#
loop_
_entity_poly.entity_id
_entity_poly.type
_entity_poly.pdbx_seq_one_letter_code
_entity_poly.pdbx_strand_id
1 'polypeptide(L)'
;MPLAHVHLLNTGPTDDVDRTDTIGIDIYATTPTGPHQDGATALAERLLSALGESPVVTSEGFVDSVEVTSCLGVRPYFEAVEVVSMVLSVTHRPLT
;
A
#
# COMPACT_ATOMS: atom_id res chain seq x y z
N MET A 1 11.44 11.65 8.53
CA MET A 1 11.60 10.77 7.35
C MET A 1 10.39 9.86 7.31
N PRO A 2 9.64 9.81 6.19
CA PRO A 2 8.48 8.93 6.09
C PRO A 2 8.90 7.46 5.99
N LEU A 3 8.08 6.57 6.51
CA LEU A 3 8.29 5.11 6.48
C LEU A 3 6.99 4.44 6.04
N ALA A 4 7.07 3.51 5.09
CA ALA A 4 5.96 2.61 4.78
C ALA A 4 6.34 1.18 5.22
N HIS A 5 5.55 0.61 6.11
CA HIS A 5 5.67 -0.78 6.54
C HIS A 5 4.66 -1.63 5.75
N VAL A 6 5.17 -2.51 4.90
CA VAL A 6 4.36 -3.42 4.09
C VAL A 6 4.40 -4.81 4.72
N HIS A 7 3.23 -5.43 4.87
CA HIS A 7 3.11 -6.77 5.44
C HIS A 7 2.06 -7.59 4.70
N LEU A 8 2.32 -8.90 4.59
CA LEU A 8 1.40 -9.84 3.97
C LEU A 8 0.33 -10.27 4.99
N LEU A 9 -0.94 -10.13 4.62
CA LEU A 9 -2.07 -10.54 5.45
C LEU A 9 -2.60 -11.91 5.05
N ASN A 10 -2.70 -12.16 3.74
CA ASN A 10 -3.15 -13.44 3.20
C ASN A 10 -2.55 -13.70 1.82
N THR A 11 -2.29 -14.96 1.50
CA THR A 11 -1.92 -15.40 0.15
C THR A 11 -3.11 -16.05 -0.50
N GLY A 12 -3.37 -15.73 -1.76
CA GLY A 12 -4.36 -16.43 -2.57
C GLY A 12 -3.96 -17.91 -2.80
N PRO A 13 -4.89 -18.74 -3.29
CA PRO A 13 -4.57 -20.12 -3.66
C PRO A 13 -3.39 -20.17 -4.65
N THR A 14 -2.43 -21.06 -4.41
CA THR A 14 -1.20 -21.14 -5.22
C THR A 14 -1.38 -21.87 -6.55
N ASP A 15 -2.51 -22.53 -6.74
CA ASP A 15 -2.91 -23.22 -7.97
C ASP A 15 -3.69 -22.33 -8.94
N ASP A 16 -4.05 -21.11 -8.51
CA ASP A 16 -4.67 -20.10 -9.37
C ASP A 16 -3.60 -19.37 -10.21
N VAL A 17 -3.83 -19.29 -11.52
CA VAL A 17 -2.99 -18.49 -12.42
C VAL A 17 -3.08 -17.01 -12.04
N ASP A 18 -4.30 -16.51 -11.79
CA ASP A 18 -4.57 -15.16 -11.31
C ASP A 18 -4.64 -15.18 -9.77
N ARG A 19 -3.49 -15.13 -9.12
CA ARG A 19 -3.41 -15.17 -7.66
C ARG A 19 -3.71 -13.81 -7.07
N THR A 20 -4.63 -13.75 -6.11
CA THR A 20 -4.92 -12.52 -5.35
C THR A 20 -4.37 -12.61 -3.93
N ASP A 21 -3.35 -11.82 -3.62
CA ASP A 21 -2.81 -11.68 -2.27
C ASP A 21 -3.40 -10.45 -1.57
N THR A 22 -3.54 -10.52 -0.26
CA THR A 22 -3.96 -9.38 0.57
C THR A 22 -2.76 -8.85 1.33
N ILE A 23 -2.45 -7.57 1.16
CA ILE A 23 -1.34 -6.89 1.86
C ILE A 23 -1.86 -5.71 2.68
N GLY A 24 -1.21 -5.45 3.80
CA GLY A 24 -1.37 -4.24 4.59
C GLY A 24 -0.19 -3.30 4.37
N ILE A 25 -0.46 -2.00 4.32
CA ILE A 25 0.56 -0.95 4.29
C ILE A 25 0.25 0.07 5.39
N ASP A 26 1.20 0.25 6.32
CA ASP A 26 1.17 1.30 7.33
C ASP A 26 2.16 2.40 6.96
N ILE A 27 1.66 3.62 6.78
CA ILE A 27 2.44 4.78 6.32
C ILE A 27 2.60 5.73 7.50
N TYR A 28 3.82 5.87 7.98
CA TYR A 28 4.20 6.75 9.08
C TYR A 28 4.85 8.02 8.55
N ALA A 29 4.41 9.16 9.06
CA ALA A 29 5.01 10.45 8.77
C ALA A 29 4.94 11.37 9.97
N THR A 30 5.79 12.40 9.97
CA THR A 30 5.68 13.47 10.96
C THR A 30 4.42 14.29 10.67
N THR A 31 3.59 14.55 11.69
CA THR A 31 2.40 15.38 11.58
C THR A 31 2.78 16.77 11.06
N PRO A 32 2.18 17.21 9.94
CA PRO A 32 2.44 18.53 9.38
C PRO A 32 2.11 19.66 10.36
N THR A 33 3.05 20.56 10.58
CA THR A 33 2.88 21.77 11.40
C THR A 33 2.76 23.04 10.56
N GLY A 34 2.83 22.92 9.23
CA GLY A 34 2.79 24.07 8.32
C GLY A 34 2.52 23.68 6.87
N PRO A 35 2.34 24.67 5.99
CA PRO A 35 2.12 24.44 4.58
C PRO A 35 3.37 23.80 3.93
N HIS A 36 3.15 22.91 2.95
CA HIS A 36 4.18 22.15 2.21
C HIS A 36 4.85 21.01 2.98
N GLN A 37 4.27 20.58 4.10
CA GLN A 37 4.69 19.35 4.80
C GLN A 37 3.69 18.23 4.51
N ASP A 38 4.17 17.14 3.92
CA ASP A 38 3.35 15.97 3.63
C ASP A 38 3.24 15.07 4.86
N GLY A 39 2.02 14.94 5.38
CA GLY A 39 1.67 13.98 6.43
C GLY A 39 1.38 12.59 5.87
N ALA A 40 0.98 11.67 6.74
CA ALA A 40 0.74 10.28 6.36
C ALA A 40 -0.38 10.15 5.32
N THR A 41 -1.41 11.00 5.40
CA THR A 41 -2.51 11.05 4.42
C THR A 41 -2.04 11.43 3.04
N ALA A 42 -1.24 12.50 2.90
CA ALA A 42 -0.75 12.96 1.59
C ALA A 42 0.16 11.90 0.94
N LEU A 43 0.96 11.20 1.74
CA LEU A 43 1.78 10.08 1.28
C LEU A 43 0.92 8.88 0.86
N ALA A 44 -0.14 8.57 1.61
CA ALA A 44 -1.09 7.53 1.26
C ALA A 44 -1.78 7.83 -0.08
N GLU A 45 -2.27 9.04 -0.28
CA GLU A 45 -2.91 9.47 -1.54
C GLU A 45 -1.96 9.36 -2.74
N ARG A 46 -0.70 9.79 -2.57
CA ARG A 46 0.32 9.61 -3.60
C ARG A 46 0.59 8.14 -3.92
N LEU A 47 0.66 7.30 -2.90
CA LEU A 47 0.85 5.86 -3.08
C LEU A 47 -0.35 5.24 -3.81
N LEU A 48 -1.58 5.61 -3.44
CA LEU A 48 -2.80 5.19 -4.14
C LEU A 48 -2.77 5.60 -5.62
N SER A 49 -2.35 6.83 -5.92
CA SER A 49 -2.22 7.32 -7.29
C SER A 49 -1.20 6.50 -8.10
N ALA A 50 -0.06 6.14 -7.49
CA ALA A 50 0.98 5.37 -8.16
C ALA A 50 0.55 3.91 -8.43
N LEU A 51 -0.25 3.31 -7.54
CA LEU A 51 -0.75 1.95 -7.72
C LEU A 51 -1.79 1.82 -8.86
N GLY A 52 -2.46 2.93 -9.21
CA GLY A 52 -3.38 2.99 -10.33
C GLY A 52 -2.73 2.82 -11.72
N GLU A 53 -1.39 2.80 -11.81
CA GLU A 53 -0.63 2.69 -13.06
C GLU A 53 -0.44 1.24 -13.56
N SER A 54 -1.28 0.30 -13.11
CA SER A 54 -1.25 -1.12 -13.52
C SER A 54 -1.56 -1.32 -15.02
N PRO A 55 -1.01 -2.36 -15.69
CA PRO A 55 -0.25 -3.48 -15.13
C PRO A 55 1.26 -3.24 -15.00
N VAL A 56 1.89 -3.90 -14.03
CA VAL A 56 3.34 -3.86 -13.79
C VAL A 56 3.99 -5.19 -14.21
N VAL A 57 5.03 -5.12 -15.05
CA VAL A 57 5.76 -6.29 -15.54
C VAL A 57 7.13 -6.36 -14.84
N THR A 58 7.46 -7.52 -14.28
CA THR A 58 8.75 -7.79 -13.63
C THR A 58 9.37 -9.10 -14.14
N SER A 59 10.60 -9.40 -13.72
CA SER A 59 11.24 -10.70 -14.01
C SER A 59 10.56 -11.88 -13.31
N GLU A 60 9.84 -11.63 -12.22
CA GLU A 60 9.21 -12.64 -11.37
C GLU A 60 7.74 -12.91 -11.74
N GLY A 61 7.14 -12.03 -12.54
CA GLY A 61 5.72 -12.10 -12.88
C GLY A 61 5.08 -10.77 -13.22
N PHE A 62 3.76 -10.79 -13.28
CA PHE A 62 2.91 -9.67 -13.66
C PHE A 62 2.01 -9.30 -12.50
N VAL A 63 1.93 -8.01 -12.16
CA VAL A 63 0.85 -7.49 -11.31
C VAL A 63 -0.20 -6.87 -12.24
N ASP A 64 -1.36 -7.51 -12.31
CA ASP A 64 -2.43 -7.13 -13.22
C ASP A 64 -3.31 -6.03 -12.65
N SER A 65 -3.60 -6.10 -11.36
CA SER A 65 -4.38 -5.08 -10.67
C SER A 65 -3.99 -4.96 -9.21
N VAL A 66 -4.17 -3.76 -8.69
CA VAL A 66 -4.13 -3.45 -7.27
C VAL A 66 -5.41 -2.72 -6.90
N GLU A 67 -6.19 -3.31 -6.00
CA GLU A 67 -7.42 -2.71 -5.49
C GLU A 67 -7.23 -2.36 -4.01
N VAL A 68 -7.61 -1.15 -3.63
CA VAL A 68 -7.54 -0.69 -2.24
C VAL A 68 -8.87 -1.01 -1.58
N THR A 69 -8.89 -2.07 -0.78
CA THR A 69 -10.09 -2.57 -0.12
C THR A 69 -10.42 -1.80 1.14
N SER A 70 -9.41 -1.19 1.78
CA SER A 70 -9.60 -0.32 2.93
C SER A 70 -8.50 0.74 2.99
N CYS A 71 -8.87 1.98 3.34
CA CYS A 71 -7.93 3.02 3.71
C CYS A 71 -8.49 3.73 4.95
N LEU A 72 -7.81 3.58 6.08
CA LEU A 72 -8.24 4.18 7.33
C LEU A 72 -7.76 5.63 7.39
N GLY A 73 -8.56 6.51 7.99
CA GLY A 73 -8.15 7.89 8.26
C GLY A 73 -6.89 7.95 9.13
N VAL A 74 -6.24 9.12 9.10
CA VAL A 74 -5.03 9.41 9.89
C VAL A 74 -5.27 9.18 11.38
N ARG A 75 -4.28 8.57 12.04
CA ARG A 75 -4.28 8.32 13.48
C ARG A 75 -2.96 8.75 14.10
N PRO A 76 -2.94 9.24 15.34
CA PRO A 76 -1.70 9.43 16.07
C PRO A 76 -1.00 8.09 16.29
N TYR A 77 0.33 8.06 16.18
CA TYR A 77 1.13 6.86 16.43
C TYR A 77 2.02 7.03 17.67
N PHE A 78 3.01 7.92 17.59
CA PHE A 78 3.92 8.21 18.70
C PHE A 78 4.54 9.59 18.53
N GLU A 79 4.59 10.40 19.59
CA GLU A 79 5.07 11.80 19.53
C GLU A 79 4.44 12.58 18.37
N ALA A 80 5.25 13.26 17.56
CA ALA A 80 4.81 13.99 16.38
C ALA A 80 4.63 13.09 15.15
N VAL A 81 4.48 11.78 15.30
CA VAL A 81 4.28 10.83 14.20
C VAL A 81 2.82 10.40 14.14
N GLU A 82 2.27 10.46 12.92
CA GLU A 82 0.96 9.95 12.56
C GLU A 82 1.08 8.77 11.58
N VAL A 83 0.02 7.96 11.51
CA VAL A 83 -0.06 6.78 10.66
C VAL A 83 -1.37 6.75 9.87
N VAL A 84 -1.27 6.32 8.62
CA VAL A 84 -2.40 5.88 7.78
C VAL A 84 -2.18 4.42 7.43
N SER A 85 -3.21 3.59 7.56
CA SER A 85 -3.14 2.17 7.24
C SER A 85 -4.09 1.86 6.11
N MET A 86 -3.65 1.05 5.17
CA MET A 86 -4.46 0.59 4.05
C MET A 86 -4.30 -0.91 3.85
N VAL A 87 -5.35 -1.52 3.32
CA VAL A 87 -5.39 -2.92 2.92
C VAL A 87 -5.64 -2.95 1.42
N LEU A 88 -4.86 -3.78 0.73
CA LEU A 88 -4.90 -3.92 -0.71
C LEU A 88 -5.08 -5.38 -1.10
N SER A 89 -5.86 -5.60 -2.14
CA SER A 89 -5.90 -6.85 -2.90
C SER A 89 -5.02 -6.68 -4.13
N VAL A 90 -4.03 -7.55 -4.28
CA VAL A 90 -3.08 -7.53 -5.39
C VAL A 90 -3.29 -8.78 -6.21
N THR A 91 -3.82 -8.63 -7.42
CA THR A 91 -3.97 -9.74 -8.37
C THR A 91 -2.75 -9.78 -9.27
N HIS A 92 -2.09 -10.94 -9.32
CA HIS A 92 -0.85 -11.14 -10.04
C HIS A 92 -0.74 -12.54 -10.63
N ARG A 93 0.08 -12.66 -11.67
CA ARG A 93 0.39 -13.92 -12.35
C ARG A 93 1.89 -14.21 -12.19
N PRO A 94 2.28 -15.09 -11.26
CA PRO A 94 3.66 -15.49 -11.09
C PRO A 94 4.16 -16.32 -12.28
N LEU A 95 5.46 -16.24 -12.58
CA LEU A 95 6.08 -16.99 -13.70
C LEU A 95 6.54 -18.41 -13.31
N THR A 96 6.19 -18.90 -12.11
CA THR A 96 6.63 -20.19 -11.55
C THR A 96 5.48 -21.15 -11.36
#